data_AF-A0A7K2MUE1-F1
#
_entry.id   AF-A0A7K2MUE1-F1
#
_cell.length_a   1.000
_cell.length_b   1.000
_cell.length_c   1.000
_cell.angle_alpha   90.00
_cell.angle_beta   90.00
_cell.angle_gamma   90.00
#
_symmetry.space_group_name_H-M   'P 1'
#
loop_
_entity.id
_entity.type
_entity.pdbx_description
1 polymer ?
#
loop_
_entity_poly.entity_id
_entity_poly.type
_entity_poly.pdbx_seq_one_letter_code
_entity_poly.pdbx_strand_id
1 'polypeptide(L)' 'LTPSSELRRWYHAGEGSYEDFARRYEAELAAPAAAELLDRVRQLAGEGDVTLLTASKSPDRSHAAVLLRLLGRQ' A
#
# COMPACT_ATOMS: atom_id res chain seq x y z
N LEU A 1 4.04 5.84 -2.59
CA LEU A 1 3.23 5.60 -1.38
C LEU A 1 3.89 4.50 -0.58
N THR A 2 4.30 4.80 0.64
CA THR A 2 4.95 3.82 1.53
C THR A 2 4.27 3.90 2.88
N PRO A 3 4.13 2.77 3.61
CA PRO A 3 3.62 2.80 4.98
C PRO A 3 4.54 3.64 5.87
N SER A 4 3.99 4.17 6.96
CA SER A 4 4.78 4.86 7.97
C SER A 4 5.86 3.95 8.56
N SER A 5 6.94 4.57 9.05
CA SER A 5 8.04 3.87 9.72
C SER A 5 7.57 3.11 10.97
N GLU A 6 6.53 3.60 11.64
CA GLU A 6 5.94 2.95 12.81
C GLU A 6 5.17 1.69 12.40
N LEU A 7 4.28 1.79 11.41
CA LEU A 7 3.51 0.67 10.92
C LEU A 7 4.41 -0.43 10.33
N ARG A 8 5.44 -0.04 9.59
CA ARG A 8 6.45 -0.98 9.06
C ARG A 8 7.16 -1.73 10.19
N ARG A 9 7.61 -1.03 11.24
CA ARG A 9 8.28 -1.68 12.38
C ARG A 9 7.35 -2.64 13.12
N TRP A 10 6.13 -2.21 13.41
CA TRP A 10 5.10 -3.02 14.07
C TRP A 10 4.83 -4.33 13.32
N TYR A 11 4.64 -4.26 11.99
CA TYR A 11 4.42 -5.47 11.18
C TYR A 11 5.65 -6.38 11.12
N HIS A 12 6.85 -5.82 10.98
CA HIS A 12 8.09 -6.61 10.99
C HIS A 12 8.44 -7.20 12.35
N ALA A 13 7.95 -6.61 13.43
CA ALA A 13 8.08 -7.15 14.78
C ALA A 13 7.15 -8.36 15.03
N GLY A 14 6.27 -8.70 14.07
CA GLY A 14 5.31 -9.79 14.21
C GLY A 14 4.17 -9.49 15.18
N GLU A 15 3.95 -8.21 15.49
CA GLU A 15 2.94 -7.76 16.46
C GLU A 15 1.50 -7.83 15.94
N GLY A 16 1.29 -8.25 14.68
CA GLY A 16 -0.04 -8.55 14.17
C GLY A 16 -0.06 -9.17 12.78
N SER A 17 -1.28 -9.38 12.28
CA SER A 17 -1.54 -10.08 11.02
C SER A 17 -1.31 -9.17 9.79
N TYR A 18 -1.19 -9.79 8.61
CA TYR A 18 -1.18 -9.04 7.34
C TYR A 18 -2.48 -8.24 7.14
N GLU A 19 -3.63 -8.79 7.53
CA GLU A 19 -4.93 -8.13 7.41
C GLU A 19 -4.98 -6.86 8.28
N ASP A 20 -4.45 -6.94 9.49
CA ASP A 20 -4.31 -5.81 10.40
C ASP A 20 -3.35 -4.74 9.87
N PHE A 21 -2.24 -5.17 9.26
CA PHE A 21 -1.32 -4.26 8.58
C PHE A 21 -2.01 -3.57 7.40
N ALA A 22 -2.73 -4.31 6.56
CA ALA A 22 -3.45 -3.77 5.41
C ALA A 22 -4.51 -2.74 5.83
N ARG A 23 -5.32 -3.06 6.85
CA ARG A 23 -6.32 -2.13 7.40
C ARG A 23 -5.70 -0.84 7.94
N ARG A 24 -4.60 -0.94 8.69
CA ARG A 24 -3.88 0.24 9.20
C ARG A 24 -3.26 1.05 8.07
N TYR A 25 -2.68 0.38 7.07
CA TYR A 25 -2.08 1.06 5.93
C TYR A 25 -3.14 1.75 5.05
N GLU A 26 -4.31 1.14 4.86
CA GLU A 26 -5.44 1.78 4.19
C GLU A 26 -5.93 3.03 4.92
N ALA A 27 -5.93 3.02 6.25
CA ALA A 27 -6.22 4.21 7.04
C ALA A 27 -5.18 5.33 6.81
N GLU A 28 -3.89 4.98 6.70
CA GLU A 28 -2.85 5.95 6.31
C GLU A 28 -3.07 6.49 4.89
N LEU A 29 -3.48 5.64 3.96
CA LEU A 29 -3.79 6.01 2.58
C LEU A 29 -5.05 6.88 2.45
N ALA A 30 -5.97 6.81 3.41
CA ALA A 30 -7.16 7.65 3.47
C ALA A 30 -6.85 9.08 3.97
N ALA A 31 -5.65 9.33 4.50
CA ALA A 31 -5.24 10.68 4.86
C ALA A 31 -5.12 11.57 3.60
N PRO A 32 -5.48 12.87 3.66
CA PRO A 32 -5.61 13.71 2.46
C PRO A 32 -4.39 13.69 1.54
N ALA A 33 -3.19 13.86 2.11
CA ALA A 33 -1.94 13.88 1.34
C ALA A 33 -1.63 12.53 0.66
N ALA A 34 -1.97 11.41 1.30
CA ALA A 34 -1.76 10.08 0.72
C ALA A 34 -2.84 9.72 -0.30
N ALA A 35 -4.07 10.16 -0.08
CA ALA A 35 -5.20 9.97 -0.98
C ALA A 35 -4.96 10.68 -2.31
N GLU A 36 -4.51 11.94 -2.29
CA GLU A 36 -4.17 12.68 -3.52
C GLU A 36 -3.08 11.98 -4.35
N LEU A 37 -2.04 11.47 -3.67
CA LEU A 37 -0.99 10.71 -4.33
C LEU A 37 -1.52 9.37 -4.89
N LEU A 38 -2.42 8.70 -4.18
CA LEU A 38 -3.03 7.45 -4.63
C LEU A 38 -3.91 7.68 -5.86
N ASP A 39 -4.69 8.74 -5.87
CA ASP A 39 -5.53 9.12 -7.01
C ASP A 39 -4.67 9.47 -8.23
N ARG A 40 -3.52 10.12 -8.03
CA ARG A 40 -2.58 10.35 -9.13
C ARG A 40 -2.06 9.05 -9.73
N VAL A 41 -1.75 8.05 -8.91
CA VAL A 41 -1.32 6.73 -9.38
C VAL A 41 -2.46 6.00 -10.10
N ARG A 42 -3.71 6.15 -9.63
CA ARG A 42 -4.89 5.58 -10.30
C ARG A 42 -5.09 6.17 -11.70
N GLN A 43 -4.90 7.48 -11.86
CA GLN A 43 -4.96 8.12 -13.17
C GLN A 43 -3.90 7.54 -14.12
N LEU A 44 -2.65 7.41 -13.65
CA LEU A 44 -1.57 6.81 -14.44
C LEU A 44 -1.88 5.34 -14.83
N ALA A 45 -2.49 4.58 -13.91
CA ALA A 45 -2.92 3.20 -14.16
C ALA A 45 -4.06 3.09 -15.19
N GLY A 46 -4.86 4.15 -15.36
CA GLY A 46 -5.89 4.23 -16.40
C GLY A 46 -5.32 4.59 -17.78
N GLU A 47 -4.15 5.24 -17.83
CA GLU A 47 -3.47 5.61 -19.09
C GLU A 47 -2.55 4.49 -19.61
N GLY A 48 -2.09 3.59 -18.74
CA GLY A 48 -1.26 2.44 -19.11
C GLY A 48 -0.81 1.61 -17.91
N ASP A 49 0.09 0.66 -18.15
CA ASP A 49 0.55 -0.26 -17.11
C ASP A 49 1.42 0.46 -16.05
N VAL A 50 1.05 0.28 -14.78
CA VAL A 50 1.85 0.75 -13.64
C VAL A 50 2.57 -0.42 -12.98
N THR A 51 3.89 -0.32 -12.88
CA THR A 51 4.73 -1.32 -12.18
C THR A 51 5.00 -0.88 -10.74
N LEU A 52 4.61 -1.72 -9.77
CA LEU A 52 4.89 -1.50 -8.35
C LEU A 52 6.19 -2.20 -7.96
N LEU A 53 7.19 -1.42 -7.53
CA LEU A 53 8.47 -1.93 -7.03
C LEU A 53 8.45 -2.02 -5.51
N THR A 54 8.93 -3.14 -4.95
CA THR A 54 8.99 -3.37 -3.50
C THR A 54 10.26 -4.13 -3.12
N ALA A 55 10.85 -3.78 -1.98
CA ALA A 55 11.96 -4.52 -1.38
C ALA A 55 11.50 -5.65 -0.44
N SER A 56 10.18 -5.91 -0.36
CA SER A 56 9.64 -6.98 0.48
C SER A 56 10.03 -8.36 -0.07
N LYS A 57 10.47 -9.26 0.83
CA LYS A 57 10.71 -10.68 0.50
C LYS A 57 9.43 -11.45 0.17
N SER A 58 8.28 -10.94 0.62
CA SER A 58 6.95 -11.50 0.35
C SER A 58 6.09 -10.39 -0.24
N PRO A 59 6.12 -10.16 -1.56
CA PRO A 59 5.37 -9.07 -2.20
C PRO A 59 3.86 -9.23 -2.02
N ASP A 60 3.36 -10.46 -2.03
CA ASP A 60 1.96 -10.88 -1.81
C ASP A 60 1.41 -10.53 -0.41
N ARG A 61 2.28 -10.40 0.59
CA ARG A 61 1.95 -10.00 1.97
C ARG A 61 2.65 -8.71 2.38
N SER A 62 2.69 -7.74 1.47
CA SER A 62 3.33 -6.46 1.69
C SER A 62 2.41 -5.29 1.33
N HIS A 63 2.86 -4.07 1.66
CA HIS A 63 2.18 -2.85 1.21
C HIS A 63 1.94 -2.79 -0.31
N ALA A 64 2.81 -3.43 -1.11
CA ALA A 64 2.63 -3.49 -2.55
C ALA A 64 1.38 -4.28 -2.95
N ALA A 65 1.05 -5.37 -2.24
CA ALA A 65 -0.19 -6.11 -2.48
C ALA A 65 -1.44 -5.29 -2.11
N VAL A 66 -1.35 -4.47 -1.05
CA VAL A 66 -2.42 -3.52 -0.69
C VAL A 66 -2.62 -2.49 -1.80
N LEU A 67 -1.54 -1.87 -2.28
CA LEU A 67 -1.59 -0.91 -3.39
C LEU A 67 -2.13 -1.57 -4.67
N LEU A 68 -1.66 -2.77 -5.02
CA LEU A 68 -2.14 -3.52 -6.18
C LEU A 68 -3.65 -3.75 -6.10
N ARG A 69 -4.16 -4.14 -4.92
CA ARG A 69 -5.60 -4.31 -4.68
C ARG A 69 -6.39 -3.02 -4.83
N LEU A 70 -5.86 -1.90 -4.35
CA LEU A 70 -6.52 -0.59 -4.43
C LEU A 70 -6.49 0.03 -5.83
N LEU A 71 -5.49 -0.32 -6.63
CA LEU A 71 -5.32 0.15 -8.01
C LEU A 71 -6.04 -0.75 -9.02
N GLY A 72 -6.16 -2.05 -8.76
CA GLY A 72 -6.80 -3.03 -9.65
C GLY A 72 -8.33 -3.12 -9.57
N ARG A 73 -9.00 -2.31 -8.74
CA ARG A 73 -10.48 -2.22 -8.68
C ARG A 73 -11.05 -1.25 -9.74
N GLN A 74 -10.56 -1.33 -10.97
CA GLN A 74 -11.00 -0.49 -12.09
C GLN A 74 -12.27 -1.07 -12.72
#